data_AF-A0A6B0GEL7-F1
#
_entry.id   AF-A0A6B0GEL7-F1
#
_cell.length_a   1.000
_cell.length_b   1.000
_cell.length_c   1.000
_cell.angle_alpha   90.00
_cell.angle_beta   90.00
_cell.angle_gamma   90.00
#
_symmetry.space_group_name_H-M   'P 1'
#
loop_
_entity.id
_entity.type
_entity.pdbx_description
1 polymer ?
#
loop_
_entity_poly.entity_id
_entity_poly.type
_entity_poly.pdbx_seq_one_letter_code
_entity_poly.pdbx_strand_id
1 'polypeptide(L)'
;MSDGYDVLERSGSRDGNTAIHPRRVGSDARPVRSLAFEDDAGDVVDLATALASAGIDLTLGETSGTDSLALGPFSQAQGNHAVALGESASATEVDATALGGSSQALASDTTAVGFGAYVDGIESVAVGRGSYAPGSSVAVGKDAFGYVDGTVALGHNAEAQEAGSLALGTGTVVATVGLARIGTDALAFGATSGTVPDAALSNGEMTVEMNETAGAFVLRGKDSTGTVRTAQVAWQ
;
A
#
# COMPACT_ATOMS: atom_id res chain seq x y z
N MET A 1 5.02 -38.82 -30.20
CA MET A 1 4.98 -37.71 -29.23
C MET A 1 5.15 -36.44 -30.07
N SER A 2 4.11 -35.82 -30.60
CA SER A 2 3.00 -35.06 -29.98
C SER A 2 3.37 -33.60 -29.67
N ASP A 3 3.52 -32.74 -30.69
CA ASP A 3 3.55 -31.29 -30.46
C ASP A 3 2.73 -30.56 -31.50
N GLY A 4 1.72 -29.82 -31.04
CA GLY A 4 0.79 -29.10 -31.88
C GLY A 4 0.39 -27.78 -31.26
N TYR A 5 0.50 -26.71 -32.06
CA TYR A 5 0.17 -25.32 -31.74
C TYR A 5 -0.25 -24.57 -33.03
N ASP A 6 -0.74 -23.34 -32.92
CA ASP A 6 -2.02 -22.89 -33.48
C ASP A 6 -1.98 -21.68 -34.45
N VAL A 7 -2.71 -21.70 -35.58
CA VAL A 7 -3.17 -20.51 -36.33
C VAL A 7 -4.69 -20.58 -36.64
N LEU A 8 -5.37 -19.46 -36.41
CA LEU A 8 -6.81 -19.28 -36.24
C LEU A 8 -7.63 -19.34 -37.56
N GLU A 9 -8.71 -20.12 -37.63
CA GLU A 9 -9.74 -20.02 -38.68
C GLU A 9 -11.15 -19.84 -38.10
N ARG A 10 -11.93 -18.94 -38.74
CA ARG A 10 -13.32 -18.61 -38.44
C ARG A 10 -14.26 -19.78 -38.76
N SER A 11 -14.75 -20.47 -37.73
CA SER A 11 -15.91 -21.37 -37.84
C SER A 11 -17.17 -20.57 -37.48
N GLY A 12 -17.93 -20.15 -38.49
CA GLY A 12 -19.06 -19.25 -38.32
C GLY A 12 -20.17 -19.78 -37.40
N SER A 13 -20.52 -18.99 -36.38
CA SER A 13 -21.84 -18.95 -35.79
C SER A 13 -22.43 -17.56 -36.02
N ARG A 14 -23.71 -17.48 -36.44
CA ARG A 14 -24.43 -16.22 -36.73
C ARG A 14 -24.84 -15.45 -35.46
N ASP A 15 -24.34 -15.86 -34.30
CA ASP A 15 -24.86 -15.46 -33.00
C ASP A 15 -23.90 -14.49 -32.27
N GLY A 16 -22.91 -13.93 -32.97
CA GLY A 16 -21.95 -12.98 -32.40
C GLY A 16 -20.89 -13.59 -31.48
N ASN A 17 -20.84 -14.93 -31.36
CA ASN A 17 -19.87 -15.64 -30.53
C ASN A 17 -19.03 -16.60 -31.40
N THR A 18 -17.99 -16.07 -32.05
CA THR A 18 -17.05 -16.87 -32.85
C THR A 18 -16.01 -17.50 -31.93
N ALA A 19 -16.05 -18.82 -31.78
CA ALA A 19 -15.01 -19.56 -31.06
C ALA A 19 -13.74 -19.65 -31.92
N ILE A 20 -12.62 -19.19 -31.36
CA ILE A 20 -11.29 -19.28 -31.96
C ILE A 20 -10.69 -20.66 -31.61
N HIS A 21 -10.42 -21.50 -32.62
CA HIS A 21 -9.98 -22.90 -32.43
C HIS A 21 -8.55 -23.16 -32.89
N PRO A 22 -7.80 -24.04 -32.18
CA PRO A 22 -6.45 -24.36 -32.57
C PRO A 22 -6.14 -25.23 -33.81
N ARG A 23 -5.22 -24.84 -34.71
CA ARG A 23 -4.61 -25.70 -35.77
C ARG A 23 -3.07 -25.80 -35.78
N ARG A 24 -2.57 -27.06 -35.81
CA ARG A 24 -1.17 -27.52 -35.85
C ARG A 24 -0.29 -26.91 -36.96
N VAL A 25 0.74 -26.15 -36.59
CA VAL A 25 1.88 -25.71 -37.42
C VAL A 25 3.11 -26.62 -37.18
N GLY A 26 3.92 -26.85 -38.22
CA GLY A 26 5.12 -27.70 -38.21
C GLY A 26 6.33 -27.10 -37.47
N SER A 27 7.43 -27.86 -37.42
CA SER A 27 8.64 -27.64 -36.59
C SER A 27 9.44 -26.35 -36.79
N ASP A 28 9.07 -25.51 -37.76
CA ASP A 28 9.78 -24.26 -38.11
C ASP A 28 9.04 -22.99 -37.63
N ALA A 29 8.08 -23.13 -36.72
CA ALA A 29 7.26 -22.03 -36.22
C ALA A 29 8.10 -21.01 -35.43
N ARG A 30 8.09 -19.75 -35.88
CA ARG A 30 8.64 -18.61 -35.13
C ARG A 30 7.78 -18.36 -33.89
N PRO A 31 8.34 -17.84 -32.78
CA PRO A 31 7.54 -17.47 -31.61
C PRO A 31 6.41 -16.53 -32.02
N VAL A 32 5.21 -16.76 -31.50
CA VAL A 32 4.07 -15.86 -31.68
C VAL A 32 4.43 -14.53 -31.04
N ARG A 33 4.46 -13.46 -31.82
CA ARG A 33 4.86 -12.12 -31.37
C ARG A 33 3.69 -11.21 -31.04
N SER A 34 2.47 -11.61 -31.40
CA SER A 34 1.26 -10.82 -31.18
C SER A 34 0.02 -11.73 -31.13
N LEU A 35 -0.98 -11.27 -30.38
CA LEU A 35 -2.35 -11.75 -30.48
C LEU A 35 -3.08 -10.84 -31.49
N ALA A 36 -4.07 -11.37 -32.21
CA ALA A 36 -4.87 -10.59 -33.15
C ALA A 36 -6.37 -10.87 -32.92
N PHE A 37 -7.20 -9.85 -33.13
CA PHE A 37 -8.65 -9.89 -32.96
C PHE A 37 -9.34 -9.53 -34.29
N GLU A 38 -10.53 -10.06 -34.52
CA GLU A 38 -11.39 -9.63 -35.64
C GLU A 38 -12.22 -8.43 -35.16
N ASP A 39 -12.23 -7.32 -35.91
CA ASP A 39 -13.09 -6.17 -35.62
C ASP A 39 -14.53 -6.40 -36.13
N ASP A 40 -15.43 -5.44 -35.85
CA ASP A 40 -16.83 -5.52 -36.29
C ASP A 40 -16.99 -5.56 -37.83
N ALA A 41 -15.97 -5.15 -38.59
CA ALA A 41 -15.94 -5.19 -40.05
C ALA A 41 -15.40 -6.54 -40.60
N GLY A 42 -14.88 -7.41 -39.74
CA GLY A 42 -14.26 -8.67 -40.13
C GLY A 42 -12.77 -8.57 -40.43
N ASP A 43 -12.14 -7.42 -40.13
CA ASP A 43 -10.72 -7.19 -40.34
C ASP A 43 -9.90 -7.72 -39.15
N VAL A 44 -8.75 -8.34 -39.44
CA VAL A 44 -7.82 -8.82 -38.41
C VAL A 44 -6.94 -7.66 -37.95
N VAL A 45 -7.05 -7.29 -36.69
CA VAL A 45 -6.32 -6.21 -36.02
C VAL A 45 -5.37 -6.81 -35.00
N ASP A 46 -4.09 -6.41 -35.00
CA ASP A 46 -3.17 -6.84 -33.95
C ASP A 46 -3.52 -6.20 -32.59
N LEU A 47 -3.13 -6.86 -31.50
CA LEU A 47 -3.42 -6.40 -30.14
C LEU A 47 -2.93 -4.96 -29.90
N ALA A 48 -1.76 -4.57 -30.43
CA ALA A 48 -1.22 -3.23 -30.22
C ALA A 48 -2.12 -2.15 -30.85
N THR A 49 -2.58 -2.40 -32.08
CA THR A 49 -3.48 -1.52 -32.82
C THR A 49 -4.87 -1.50 -32.18
N ALA A 50 -5.36 -2.65 -31.72
CA ALA A 50 -6.64 -2.76 -31.03
C ALA A 50 -6.63 -2.01 -29.67
N LEU A 51 -5.54 -2.10 -28.91
CA LEU A 51 -5.37 -1.33 -27.68
C LEU A 51 -5.29 0.17 -27.97
N ALA A 52 -4.50 0.55 -28.99
CA ALA A 52 -4.35 1.95 -29.39
C ALA A 52 -5.68 2.57 -29.87
N SER A 53 -6.48 1.85 -30.66
CA SER A 53 -7.80 2.33 -31.13
C SER A 53 -8.82 2.41 -29.98
N ALA A 54 -8.66 1.58 -28.94
CA ALA A 54 -9.42 1.66 -27.70
C ALA A 54 -8.91 2.75 -26.72
N GLY A 55 -7.80 3.44 -27.03
CA GLY A 55 -7.20 4.46 -26.16
C GLY A 55 -6.44 3.89 -24.96
N ILE A 56 -6.01 2.64 -25.02
CA ILE A 56 -5.25 1.96 -23.97
C ILE A 56 -3.76 2.04 -24.30
N ASP A 57 -2.99 2.75 -23.45
CA ASP A 57 -1.53 2.72 -23.49
C ASP A 57 -1.01 1.64 -22.54
N LEU A 58 -0.41 0.60 -23.13
CA LEU A 58 0.23 -0.50 -22.42
C LEU A 58 1.73 -0.47 -22.70
N THR A 59 2.47 0.24 -21.85
CA THR A 59 3.93 0.20 -21.85
C THR A 59 4.40 -0.85 -20.85
N LEU A 60 5.27 -1.77 -21.28
CA LEU A 60 5.88 -2.75 -20.40
C LEU A 60 7.13 -2.20 -19.73
N GLY A 61 7.39 -2.64 -18.50
CA GLY A 61 8.64 -2.41 -17.80
C GLY A 61 9.64 -3.55 -17.94
N GLU A 62 10.70 -3.46 -17.13
CA GLU A 62 11.70 -4.50 -16.98
C GLU A 62 11.29 -5.49 -15.87
N THR A 63 11.30 -6.78 -16.19
CA THR A 63 11.04 -7.87 -15.25
C THR A 63 12.26 -8.78 -15.19
N SER A 64 12.87 -8.96 -14.02
CA SER A 64 13.96 -9.93 -13.82
C SER A 64 13.66 -11.01 -12.78
N GLY A 65 12.62 -10.82 -11.96
CA GLY A 65 12.16 -11.82 -11.00
C GLY A 65 11.25 -12.86 -11.63
N THR A 66 11.18 -14.05 -11.04
CA THR A 66 10.21 -15.08 -11.45
C THR A 66 8.79 -14.64 -11.11
N ASP A 67 7.82 -14.92 -11.98
CA ASP A 67 6.40 -14.57 -11.77
C ASP A 67 6.16 -13.08 -11.44
N SER A 68 7.01 -12.20 -11.97
CA SER A 68 6.95 -10.75 -11.76
C SER A 68 6.15 -10.03 -12.84
N LEU A 69 5.67 -8.81 -12.52
CA LEU A 69 4.89 -7.97 -13.43
C LEU A 69 5.40 -6.53 -13.38
N ALA A 70 5.86 -5.98 -14.51
CA ALA A 70 6.21 -4.58 -14.65
C ALA A 70 5.38 -3.91 -15.76
N LEU A 71 4.57 -2.91 -15.39
CA LEU A 71 3.70 -2.15 -16.29
C LEU A 71 3.91 -0.64 -16.09
N GLY A 72 4.39 0.04 -17.11
CA GLY A 72 4.68 1.47 -17.12
C GLY A 72 6.08 1.78 -17.66
N PRO A 73 6.29 2.97 -18.25
CA PRO A 73 7.61 3.37 -18.72
C PRO A 73 8.64 3.31 -17.58
N PHE A 74 9.78 2.66 -17.80
CA PHE A 74 10.86 2.52 -16.81
C PHE A 74 10.46 1.82 -15.49
N SER A 75 9.30 1.14 -15.46
CA SER A 75 8.94 0.31 -14.30
C SER A 75 9.86 -0.91 -14.21
N GLN A 76 10.16 -1.34 -12.99
CA GLN A 76 11.11 -2.42 -12.70
C GLN A 76 10.53 -3.34 -11.64
N ALA A 77 10.27 -4.60 -12.01
CA ALA A 77 9.92 -5.68 -11.08
C ALA A 77 11.06 -6.70 -11.04
N GLN A 78 11.99 -6.51 -10.11
CA GLN A 78 13.24 -7.27 -10.07
C GLN A 78 13.19 -8.47 -9.12
N GLY A 79 12.35 -8.41 -8.09
CA GLY A 79 12.15 -9.50 -7.13
C GLY A 79 11.20 -10.58 -7.63
N ASN A 80 11.31 -11.79 -7.07
CA ASN A 80 10.36 -12.86 -7.35
C ASN A 80 8.96 -12.48 -6.84
N HIS A 81 7.94 -12.74 -7.65
CA HIS A 81 6.55 -12.32 -7.45
C HIS A 81 6.36 -10.79 -7.32
N ALA A 82 7.37 -9.99 -7.66
CA ALA A 82 7.29 -8.55 -7.53
C ALA A 82 6.33 -7.94 -8.55
N VAL A 83 5.64 -6.87 -8.14
CA VAL A 83 4.70 -6.12 -8.99
C VAL A 83 5.09 -4.66 -9.00
N ALA A 84 5.41 -4.12 -10.17
CA ALA A 84 5.67 -2.69 -10.39
C ALA A 84 4.69 -2.12 -11.41
N LEU A 85 3.85 -1.17 -10.99
CA LEU A 85 2.84 -0.54 -11.84
C LEU A 85 2.93 0.98 -11.74
N GLY A 86 3.29 1.64 -12.83
CA GLY A 86 3.45 3.09 -12.93
C GLY A 86 4.77 3.49 -13.55
N GLU A 87 4.84 4.72 -14.07
CA GLU A 87 6.10 5.27 -14.61
C GLU A 87 7.18 5.28 -13.52
N SER A 88 8.33 4.67 -13.79
CA SER A 88 9.44 4.54 -12.84
C SER A 88 9.09 3.84 -11.50
N ALA A 89 8.01 3.04 -11.45
CA ALA A 89 7.71 2.20 -10.28
C ALA A 89 8.78 1.12 -10.12
N SER A 90 9.26 0.87 -8.90
CA SER A 90 10.35 -0.07 -8.64
C SER A 90 10.00 -1.01 -7.48
N ALA A 91 9.91 -2.30 -7.77
CA ALA A 91 9.75 -3.38 -6.80
C ALA A 91 10.97 -4.31 -6.90
N THR A 92 11.95 -4.14 -6.01
CA THR A 92 13.29 -4.75 -6.20
C THR A 92 13.48 -6.09 -5.52
N GLU A 93 12.68 -6.39 -4.50
CA GLU A 93 12.84 -7.56 -3.64
C GLU A 93 11.66 -8.53 -3.73
N VAL A 94 11.84 -9.73 -3.17
CA VAL A 94 10.82 -10.79 -3.15
C VAL A 94 9.50 -10.29 -2.55
N ASP A 95 8.38 -10.61 -3.20
CA ASP A 95 7.03 -10.26 -2.79
C ASP A 95 6.78 -8.73 -2.65
N ALA A 96 7.68 -7.90 -3.20
CA ALA A 96 7.54 -6.44 -3.19
C ALA A 96 6.49 -5.95 -4.20
N THR A 97 5.63 -5.02 -3.78
CA THR A 97 4.59 -4.43 -4.61
C THR A 97 4.72 -2.90 -4.64
N ALA A 98 4.97 -2.32 -5.80
CA ALA A 98 5.08 -0.88 -6.05
C ALA A 98 3.99 -0.43 -7.04
N LEU A 99 3.00 0.32 -6.58
CA LEU A 99 1.86 0.79 -7.39
C LEU A 99 1.79 2.33 -7.35
N GLY A 100 2.26 2.99 -8.40
CA GLY A 100 2.23 4.44 -8.56
C GLY A 100 3.45 4.95 -9.32
N GLY A 101 3.33 6.13 -9.93
CA GLY A 101 4.49 6.78 -10.54
C GLY A 101 5.60 7.01 -9.50
N SER A 102 6.81 6.55 -9.79
CA SER A 102 7.98 6.63 -8.90
C SER A 102 7.82 5.96 -7.53
N SER A 103 6.83 5.07 -7.34
CA SER A 103 6.71 4.29 -6.09
C SER A 103 7.86 3.29 -5.98
N GLN A 104 8.42 3.11 -4.79
CA GLN A 104 9.59 2.28 -4.53
C GLN A 104 9.31 1.32 -3.35
N ALA A 105 9.24 0.03 -3.66
CA ALA A 105 9.14 -1.08 -2.70
C ALA A 105 10.47 -1.86 -2.76
N LEU A 106 11.37 -1.54 -1.83
CA LEU A 106 12.80 -1.87 -1.90
C LEU A 106 13.25 -2.99 -0.96
N ALA A 107 12.35 -3.49 -0.11
CA ALA A 107 12.60 -4.61 0.81
C ALA A 107 11.61 -5.76 0.59
N SER A 108 11.91 -6.93 1.13
CA SER A 108 11.05 -8.12 0.99
C SER A 108 9.70 -7.93 1.69
N ASP A 109 8.66 -8.52 1.11
CA ASP A 109 7.30 -8.51 1.67
C ASP A 109 6.72 -7.09 1.83
N THR A 110 7.10 -6.16 0.95
CA THR A 110 6.70 -4.74 1.05
C THR A 110 5.58 -4.34 0.11
N THR A 111 4.85 -3.30 0.49
CA THR A 111 3.81 -2.68 -0.37
C THR A 111 3.92 -1.17 -0.35
N ALA A 112 4.31 -0.56 -1.47
CA ALA A 112 4.33 0.87 -1.71
C ALA A 112 3.23 1.26 -2.71
N VAL A 113 2.22 2.03 -2.28
CA VAL A 113 1.09 2.44 -3.13
C VAL A 113 0.92 3.95 -3.11
N GLY A 114 1.15 4.61 -4.24
CA GLY A 114 1.00 6.05 -4.39
C GLY A 114 2.21 6.67 -5.09
N PHE A 115 2.01 7.88 -5.65
CA PHE A 115 3.10 8.58 -6.34
C PHE A 115 4.23 8.89 -5.35
N GLY A 116 5.43 8.37 -5.62
CA GLY A 116 6.59 8.52 -4.75
C GLY A 116 6.45 7.89 -3.36
N ALA A 117 5.54 6.93 -3.16
CA ALA A 117 5.54 6.10 -1.96
C ALA A 117 6.86 5.33 -1.86
N TYR A 118 7.47 5.25 -0.69
CA TYR A 118 8.80 4.66 -0.51
C TYR A 118 8.79 3.69 0.69
N VAL A 119 9.28 2.48 0.48
CA VAL A 119 9.33 1.43 1.50
C VAL A 119 10.65 0.69 1.38
N ASP A 120 11.50 0.75 2.40
CA ASP A 120 12.75 -0.01 2.52
C ASP A 120 12.82 -0.83 3.83
N GLY A 121 11.78 -0.77 4.67
CA GLY A 121 11.59 -1.70 5.79
C GLY A 121 11.01 -3.04 5.34
N ILE A 122 11.49 -4.15 5.90
CA ILE A 122 10.97 -5.50 5.63
C ILE A 122 9.55 -5.63 6.21
N GLU A 123 8.65 -6.31 5.49
CA GLU A 123 7.25 -6.51 5.87
C GLU A 123 6.44 -5.19 6.02
N SER A 124 6.91 -4.12 5.39
CA SER A 124 6.35 -2.78 5.55
C SER A 124 5.34 -2.38 4.50
N VAL A 125 4.47 -1.45 4.86
CA VAL A 125 3.42 -0.92 3.98
C VAL A 125 3.43 0.59 4.00
N ALA A 126 3.57 1.23 2.84
CA ALA A 126 3.33 2.66 2.67
C ALA A 126 2.26 2.91 1.60
N VAL A 127 1.14 3.52 1.99
CA VAL A 127 0.00 3.79 1.09
C VAL A 127 -0.34 5.28 1.13
N GLY A 128 0.06 6.02 0.11
CA GLY A 128 -0.19 7.44 -0.03
C GLY A 128 0.85 8.09 -0.95
N ARG A 129 0.53 9.27 -1.50
CA ARG A 129 1.55 10.06 -2.19
C ARG A 129 2.62 10.48 -1.18
N GLY A 130 3.88 10.14 -1.43
CA GLY A 130 5.01 10.49 -0.56
C GLY A 130 5.02 9.80 0.81
N SER A 131 4.19 8.77 1.03
CA SER A 131 4.26 7.99 2.28
C SER A 131 5.59 7.23 2.37
N TYR A 132 6.14 7.11 3.58
CA TYR A 132 7.45 6.50 3.80
C TYR A 132 7.45 5.56 5.02
N ALA A 133 7.91 4.32 4.81
CA ALA A 133 7.97 3.28 5.84
C ALA A 133 9.36 2.59 5.87
N PRO A 134 10.38 3.19 6.52
CA PRO A 134 11.73 2.64 6.58
C PRO A 134 12.01 1.57 7.62
N GLY A 135 11.26 1.55 8.72
CA GLY A 135 11.23 0.40 9.62
C GLY A 135 10.16 -0.60 9.18
N SER A 136 10.12 -1.79 9.80
CA SER A 136 9.00 -2.73 9.73
C SER A 136 7.73 -2.06 10.28
N SER A 137 7.00 -1.36 9.41
CA SER A 137 6.05 -0.32 9.79
C SER A 137 4.94 -0.12 8.76
N VAL A 138 3.88 0.56 9.19
CA VAL A 138 2.72 0.89 8.37
C VAL A 138 2.57 2.41 8.29
N ALA A 139 2.63 2.98 7.09
CA ALA A 139 2.46 4.41 6.83
C ALA A 139 1.36 4.65 5.79
N VAL A 140 0.15 5.00 6.22
CA VAL A 140 -1.01 5.14 5.34
C VAL A 140 -1.54 6.57 5.39
N GLY A 141 -1.43 7.29 4.28
CA GLY A 141 -1.82 8.67 4.12
C GLY A 141 -0.80 9.43 3.28
N LYS A 142 -1.23 10.55 2.67
CA LYS A 142 -0.29 11.45 1.97
C LYS A 142 0.78 11.91 2.97
N ASP A 143 2.05 11.77 2.62
CA ASP A 143 3.20 12.12 3.46
C ASP A 143 3.15 11.50 4.88
N ALA A 144 2.51 10.34 5.06
CA ALA A 144 2.55 9.59 6.32
C ALA A 144 3.93 8.94 6.51
N PHE A 145 4.40 8.83 7.76
CA PHE A 145 5.77 8.43 8.06
C PHE A 145 5.84 7.47 9.27
N GLY A 146 6.30 6.24 9.05
CA GLY A 146 6.60 5.25 10.09
C GLY A 146 8.11 5.01 10.24
N TYR A 147 8.78 5.74 11.15
CA TYR A 147 10.25 5.80 11.18
C TYR A 147 10.95 4.50 11.61
N VAL A 148 10.31 3.70 12.45
CA VAL A 148 10.95 2.62 13.20
C VAL A 148 10.11 1.36 13.17
N ASP A 149 10.73 0.22 13.42
CA ASP A 149 10.06 -1.07 13.56
C ASP A 149 8.90 -1.02 14.57
N GLY A 150 7.80 -1.66 14.20
CA GLY A 150 6.56 -1.72 14.97
C GLY A 150 5.76 -0.41 14.98
N THR A 151 6.10 0.58 14.14
CA THR A 151 5.34 1.83 14.07
C THR A 151 4.15 1.75 13.13
N VAL A 152 3.10 2.51 13.46
CA VAL A 152 1.91 2.66 12.63
C VAL A 152 1.53 4.13 12.56
N ALA A 153 1.61 4.73 11.37
CA ALA A 153 1.16 6.07 11.06
C ALA A 153 -0.01 6.01 10.07
N LEU A 154 -1.20 6.47 10.47
CA LEU A 154 -2.41 6.50 9.63
C LEU A 154 -2.99 7.91 9.61
N GLY A 155 -2.80 8.64 8.52
CA GLY A 155 -3.33 9.99 8.33
C GLY A 155 -2.45 10.85 7.42
N HIS A 156 -3.01 11.94 6.90
CA HIS A 156 -2.23 12.93 6.15
C HIS A 156 -1.21 13.58 7.08
N ASN A 157 0.08 13.49 6.77
CA ASN A 157 1.18 13.94 7.64
C ASN A 157 1.19 13.27 9.04
N ALA A 158 0.71 12.03 9.19
CA ALA A 158 0.86 11.29 10.44
C ALA A 158 2.31 10.81 10.59
N GLU A 159 2.91 10.96 11.77
CA GLU A 159 4.30 10.58 12.04
C GLU A 159 4.40 9.72 13.31
N ALA A 160 4.82 8.47 13.16
CA ALA A 160 5.17 7.57 14.26
C ALA A 160 6.70 7.42 14.29
N GLN A 161 7.35 8.15 15.20
CA GLN A 161 8.80 8.37 15.19
C GLN A 161 9.59 7.37 16.03
N GLU A 162 8.93 6.65 16.94
CA GLU A 162 9.59 5.79 17.94
C GLU A 162 9.04 4.36 17.92
N ALA A 163 9.86 3.38 18.31
CA ALA A 163 9.48 1.96 18.28
C ALA A 163 8.12 1.69 18.97
N GLY A 164 7.27 0.91 18.31
CA GLY A 164 5.95 0.56 18.83
C GLY A 164 4.96 1.73 18.94
N SER A 165 5.26 2.89 18.37
CA SER A 165 4.36 4.05 18.42
C SER A 165 3.25 3.99 17.36
N LEU A 166 2.09 4.55 17.71
CA LEU A 166 0.89 4.57 16.88
C LEU A 166 0.38 6.01 16.71
N ALA A 167 0.55 6.58 15.53
CA ALA A 167 0.04 7.91 15.16
C ALA A 167 -1.19 7.77 14.25
N LEU A 168 -2.39 7.96 14.79
CA LEU A 168 -3.65 7.89 14.05
C LEU A 168 -4.25 9.29 13.93
N GLY A 169 -4.38 9.85 12.74
CA GLY A 169 -4.98 11.16 12.50
C GLY A 169 -4.11 12.09 11.66
N THR A 170 -4.72 13.12 11.08
CA THR A 170 -4.01 14.12 10.28
C THR A 170 -3.10 14.97 11.16
N GLY A 171 -1.81 15.01 10.83
CA GLY A 171 -0.80 15.79 11.56
C GLY A 171 -0.46 15.26 12.96
N THR A 172 -0.90 14.04 13.29
CA THR A 172 -0.57 13.41 14.57
C THR A 172 0.91 13.01 14.57
N VAL A 173 1.67 13.47 15.55
CA VAL A 173 3.09 13.10 15.73
C VAL A 173 3.26 12.36 17.05
N VAL A 174 3.90 11.18 17.02
CA VAL A 174 4.25 10.41 18.21
C VAL A 174 5.76 10.21 18.27
N ALA A 175 6.39 10.87 19.24
CA ALA A 175 7.84 10.85 19.46
C ALA A 175 8.19 10.16 20.79
N THR A 176 7.43 9.13 21.17
CA THR A 176 7.63 8.41 22.44
C THR A 176 7.39 6.92 22.22
N VAL A 177 8.32 6.10 22.69
CA VAL A 177 8.28 4.63 22.57
C VAL A 177 6.98 4.07 23.17
N GLY A 178 6.31 3.21 22.40
CA GLY A 178 5.08 2.52 22.80
C GLY A 178 3.85 3.39 22.99
N LEU A 179 3.93 4.70 22.72
CA LEU A 179 2.78 5.59 22.85
C LEU A 179 1.87 5.46 21.62
N ALA A 180 0.56 5.47 21.84
CA ALA A 180 -0.44 5.71 20.81
C ALA A 180 -1.03 7.12 20.96
N ARG A 181 -1.23 7.84 19.85
CA ARG A 181 -2.05 9.06 19.75
C ARG A 181 -3.10 8.89 18.67
N ILE A 182 -4.34 9.28 18.98
CA ILE A 182 -5.47 9.26 18.05
C ILE A 182 -6.08 10.65 17.95
N GLY A 183 -6.05 11.25 16.77
CA GLY A 183 -6.49 12.61 16.47
C GLY A 183 -5.45 13.69 16.80
N THR A 184 -5.87 14.95 16.64
CA THR A 184 -5.14 16.14 17.11
C THR A 184 -5.39 16.41 18.60
N ASP A 185 -6.51 15.92 19.13
CA ASP A 185 -6.86 15.95 20.55
C ASP A 185 -6.44 14.62 21.17
N ALA A 186 -5.31 14.62 21.88
CA ALA A 186 -4.55 13.42 22.20
C ALA A 186 -5.29 12.41 23.10
N LEU A 187 -5.81 11.33 22.52
CA LEU A 187 -6.06 10.08 23.25
C LEU A 187 -4.74 9.31 23.37
N ALA A 188 -4.12 9.27 24.56
CA ALA A 188 -2.83 8.65 24.81
C ALA A 188 -2.99 7.27 25.48
N PHE A 189 -2.54 6.20 24.82
CA PHE A 189 -2.48 4.85 25.40
C PHE A 189 -1.04 4.32 25.41
N GLY A 190 -0.63 3.67 26.50
CA GLY A 190 0.38 2.59 26.43
C GLY A 190 1.87 2.93 26.53
N ALA A 191 2.31 4.12 26.94
CA ALA A 191 3.76 4.35 27.01
C ALA A 191 4.44 3.54 28.11
N THR A 192 5.43 2.74 27.73
CA THR A 192 6.16 1.82 28.60
C THR A 192 7.44 2.42 29.21
N SER A 193 7.76 3.69 28.95
CA SER A 193 8.94 4.31 29.54
C SER A 193 8.81 5.82 29.73
N GLY A 194 8.75 6.24 30.99
CA GLY A 194 9.08 7.59 31.44
C GLY A 194 8.09 8.67 31.02
N THR A 195 7.18 9.04 31.95
CA THR A 195 6.28 10.20 31.88
C THR A 195 5.20 10.18 30.80
N VAL A 196 4.44 9.09 30.73
CA VAL A 196 3.02 9.22 30.36
C VAL A 196 2.24 8.79 31.60
N PRO A 197 1.65 9.74 32.36
CA PRO A 197 0.81 9.37 33.50
C PRO A 197 -0.28 8.43 33.00
N ASP A 198 -0.43 7.31 33.70
CA ASP A 198 -1.33 6.19 33.45
C ASP A 198 -2.47 6.49 32.44
N ALA A 199 -2.31 6.01 31.21
CA ALA A 199 -3.31 6.00 30.13
C ALA A 199 -4.30 7.18 30.13
N ALA A 200 -3.80 8.41 29.96
CA ALA A 200 -4.65 9.59 29.88
C ALA A 200 -5.54 9.57 28.61
N LEU A 201 -6.83 9.27 28.77
CA LEU A 201 -7.84 9.53 27.73
C LEU A 201 -8.16 11.02 27.73
N SER A 202 -7.65 11.79 26.76
CA SER A 202 -7.99 13.20 26.61
C SER A 202 -8.67 13.49 25.28
N ASN A 203 -9.78 14.23 25.31
CA ASN A 203 -10.41 14.81 24.11
C ASN A 203 -10.15 16.32 24.00
N GLY A 204 -9.14 16.85 24.72
CA GLY A 204 -8.82 18.27 24.79
C GLY A 204 -9.58 19.06 25.86
N GLU A 205 -10.76 18.58 26.31
CA GLU A 205 -11.56 19.19 27.38
C GLU A 205 -11.49 18.42 28.70
N MET A 206 -11.41 17.09 28.64
CA MET A 206 -11.44 16.20 29.79
C MET A 206 -10.38 15.10 29.67
N THR A 207 -9.63 14.85 30.74
CA THR A 207 -8.64 13.79 30.87
C THR A 207 -9.11 12.75 31.88
N VAL A 208 -8.95 11.45 31.59
CA VAL A 208 -9.15 10.35 32.54
C VAL A 208 -7.81 9.66 32.77
N GLU A 209 -7.33 9.62 34.02
CA GLU A 209 -6.07 8.99 34.44
C GLU A 209 -6.39 7.82 35.39
N MET A 210 -5.87 6.61 35.11
CA MET A 210 -6.08 5.44 35.98
C MET A 210 -4.94 5.30 36.99
N ASN A 211 -5.17 5.60 38.27
CA ASN A 211 -4.14 5.39 39.29
C ASN A 211 -4.34 4.02 39.96
N GLU A 212 -3.64 3.00 39.45
CA GLU A 212 -3.72 1.64 40.03
C GLU A 212 -3.19 1.57 41.46
N THR A 213 -2.18 2.38 41.80
CA THR A 213 -1.62 2.43 43.16
C THR A 213 -2.62 2.98 44.18
N ALA A 214 -3.45 3.94 43.76
CA ALA A 214 -4.49 4.55 44.58
C ALA A 214 -5.85 3.82 44.46
N GLY A 215 -5.98 2.84 43.57
CA GLY A 215 -7.25 2.19 43.25
C GLY A 215 -8.31 3.20 42.82
N ALA A 216 -7.97 4.17 41.96
CA ALA A 216 -8.90 5.24 41.60
C ALA A 216 -8.69 5.75 40.18
N PHE A 217 -9.75 6.25 39.55
CA PHE A 217 -9.62 7.08 38.35
C PHE A 217 -9.72 8.54 38.73
N VAL A 218 -8.86 9.35 38.10
CA VAL A 218 -8.86 10.80 38.23
C VAL A 218 -9.39 11.38 36.91
N LEU A 219 -10.51 12.08 37.01
CA LEU A 219 -11.03 12.94 35.95
C LEU A 219 -10.48 14.33 36.15
N ARG A 220 -9.99 14.98 35.09
CA ARG A 220 -9.73 16.42 35.08
C ARG A 220 -10.44 17.03 33.89
N GLY A 221 -11.33 17.99 34.08
CA GLY A 221 -12.06 18.64 32.99
C GLY A 221 -12.06 20.15 33.13
N LYS A 222 -12.06 20.91 32.03
CA LYS A 222 -12.27 22.36 32.10
C LYS A 222 -13.77 22.67 32.22
N ASP A 223 -14.15 23.56 33.13
CA ASP A 223 -15.52 24.11 33.13
C ASP A 223 -15.69 25.16 32.01
N SER A 224 -16.89 25.73 31.87
CA SER A 224 -17.21 26.71 30.82
C SER A 224 -16.37 28.00 30.89
N THR A 225 -15.57 28.17 31.94
CA THR A 225 -14.64 29.30 32.11
C THR A 225 -13.19 28.94 31.80
N GLY A 226 -12.91 27.68 31.45
CA GLY A 226 -11.57 27.15 31.24
C GLY A 226 -10.86 26.69 32.51
N THR A 227 -11.53 26.74 33.68
CA THR A 227 -10.94 26.33 34.96
C THR A 227 -10.90 24.81 35.05
N VAL A 228 -9.72 24.22 35.32
CA VAL A 228 -9.58 22.78 35.50
C VAL A 228 -10.22 22.34 36.83
N ARG A 229 -11.16 21.39 36.73
CA ARG A 229 -11.85 20.71 37.83
C ARG A 229 -11.33 19.28 37.90
N THR A 230 -11.01 18.80 39.10
CA THR A 230 -10.58 17.42 39.31
C THR A 230 -11.63 16.67 40.10
N ALA A 231 -11.97 15.45 39.66
CA ALA A 231 -12.76 14.49 40.42
C ALA A 231 -11.99 13.18 40.50
N GLN A 232 -12.02 12.53 41.67
CA GLN A 232 -11.42 11.22 41.86
C GLN A 232 -12.49 10.25 42.30
N VAL A 233 -12.53 9.07 41.68
CA VAL A 233 -13.46 8.00 42.02
C VAL A 233 -12.64 6.76 42.28
N ALA A 234 -12.65 6.32 43.53
CA ALA A 234 -11.96 5.12 43.97
C ALA A 234 -12.81 3.87 43.70
N TRP A 235 -12.16 2.76 43.36
CA TRP A 235 -12.70 1.41 43.37
C TRP A 235 -12.05 0.62 44.52
N GLN A 236 -12.87 -0.18 45.21
CA GLN A 236 -12.40 -1.11 46.25
C GLN A 236 -12.05 -2.46 45.64
#